data_AF-A0A961BCB5-F1
#
_entry.id   AF-A0A961BCB5-F1
#
_cell.length_a   1.000
_cell.length_b   1.000
_cell.length_c   1.000
_cell.angle_alpha   90.00
_cell.angle_beta   90.00
_cell.angle_gamma   90.00
#
_symmetry.space_group_name_H-M   'P 1'
#
loop_
_entity.id
_entity.type
_entity.pdbx_description
1 polymer ?
#
loop_
_entity_poly.entity_id
_entity_poly.type
_entity_poly.pdbx_seq_one_letter_code
_entity_poly.pdbx_strand_id
1 'polypeptide(L)'
;MSRHVVSFPVLSALLSMGGLALLPGPVFSQDKKDPPAASPAPAKAEAPKPASTPAPAKVEEKKPEPAKPAPAKTEDKKPDPAKPAPVPAPTPAKPAEKKPEPAKPAAPAKPAEKKTEPAKPEAKKPEAPKPPPVPAFADKALEKAVRQQVYAKRSTAEPITAEDVKNISVVDGKGLGIVNLSGLEHCEKLMSINLSNNKIKDLGPIKGLKLLQQVIFDQNEIEDLTALKDLKGLQYIGIEKNKVKSLEPLRGLDRLASLYADDNEVTDLSPIVKLPKLGSIHLRNSKITKIDGLGGLGQIWSIGLGGNQITDLTPMKGLKPQSFIFLDGNKVTDLSPLVDLLKEDLNGEKRFAPYVQVYLKGNPLDSDKAKAQIAELKKLGIRVKDL
;
A
#
# COMPACT_ATOMS: atom_id res chain seq x y z
N MET A 1 -14.12 -24.18 9.66
CA MET A 1 -13.04 -23.71 8.76
C MET A 1 -12.89 -22.21 8.92
N SER A 2 -11.84 -21.74 9.61
CA SER A 2 -11.74 -20.34 10.05
C SER A 2 -11.01 -19.46 9.03
N ARG A 3 -11.76 -18.62 8.30
CA ARG A 3 -11.17 -17.59 7.43
C ARG A 3 -10.37 -16.59 8.29
N HIS A 4 -9.06 -16.54 8.09
CA HIS A 4 -8.20 -15.56 8.74
C HIS A 4 -8.31 -14.23 7.99
N VAL A 5 -8.90 -13.22 8.62
CA VAL A 5 -8.85 -11.83 8.12
C VAL A 5 -7.50 -11.25 8.55
N VAL A 6 -6.57 -11.14 7.61
CA VAL A 6 -5.23 -10.58 7.89
C VAL A 6 -5.30 -9.06 7.85
N SER A 7 -5.45 -8.44 9.02
CA SER A 7 -5.38 -6.99 9.18
C SER A 7 -3.93 -6.51 9.07
N PHE A 8 -3.59 -5.78 8.01
CA PHE A 8 -2.35 -5.03 7.90
C PHE A 8 -2.56 -3.56 8.30
N PRO A 9 -1.56 -2.88 8.89
CA PRO A 9 -1.72 -1.53 9.43
C PRO A 9 -1.75 -0.48 8.32
N VAL A 10 -2.85 0.28 8.24
CA VAL A 10 -2.88 1.53 7.49
C VAL A 10 -2.04 2.57 8.24
N LEU A 11 -1.18 3.29 7.51
CA LEU A 11 -0.38 4.37 8.09
C LEU A 11 -1.31 5.51 8.54
N SER A 12 -1.41 5.74 9.85
CA SER A 12 -2.23 6.82 10.41
C SER A 12 -1.51 7.47 11.58
N ALA A 13 -1.24 8.77 11.43
CA ALA A 13 -0.67 9.62 12.46
C ALA A 13 -1.61 10.79 12.72
N LEU A 14 -1.87 11.06 14.00
CA LEU A 14 -2.48 12.28 14.55
C LEU A 14 -3.89 12.66 14.02
N LEU A 15 -4.90 12.37 14.84
CA LEU A 15 -5.69 13.45 15.45
C LEU A 15 -6.10 13.09 16.89
N SER A 16 -6.67 14.06 17.61
CA SER A 16 -6.76 14.09 19.08
C SER A 16 -8.18 13.83 19.61
N MET A 17 -8.28 13.74 20.96
CA MET A 17 -9.48 13.55 21.78
C MET A 17 -10.07 12.13 21.75
N GLY A 18 -10.69 11.63 22.83
CA GLY A 18 -10.84 12.21 24.17
C GLY A 18 -11.33 11.15 25.16
N GLY A 19 -11.03 11.30 26.45
CA GLY A 19 -11.34 10.28 27.46
C GLY A 19 -12.83 10.21 27.84
N LEU A 20 -13.34 9.00 28.02
CA LEU A 20 -14.60 8.73 28.74
C LEU A 20 -14.43 7.47 29.59
N ALA A 21 -15.09 7.43 30.76
CA ALA A 21 -14.78 6.48 31.83
C ALA A 21 -15.44 5.10 31.67
N LEU A 22 -14.84 4.08 32.31
CA LEU A 22 -15.44 2.75 32.46
C LEU A 22 -16.55 2.75 33.52
N LEU A 23 -17.60 1.96 33.29
CA LEU A 23 -18.47 1.41 34.33
C LEU A 23 -18.64 -0.10 34.07
N PRO A 24 -18.52 -0.98 35.08
CA PRO A 24 -18.63 -2.43 34.89
C PRO A 24 -20.10 -2.91 34.89
N GLY A 25 -20.42 -3.81 33.96
CA GLY A 25 -21.67 -4.60 33.99
C GLY A 25 -21.59 -5.79 34.95
N PRO A 26 -22.74 -6.37 35.37
CA PRO A 26 -22.80 -7.33 36.46
C PRO A 26 -22.34 -8.76 36.10
N VAL A 27 -21.94 -9.49 37.15
CA VAL A 27 -21.59 -10.92 37.11
C VAL A 27 -22.83 -11.79 36.89
N PHE A 28 -22.69 -12.88 36.14
CA PHE A 28 -23.63 -14.00 36.13
C PHE A 28 -22.91 -15.31 36.44
N SER A 29 -23.54 -16.16 37.26
CA SER A 29 -22.94 -17.40 37.77
C SER A 29 -22.84 -18.51 36.71
N GLN A 30 -21.82 -19.35 36.85
CA GLN A 30 -21.74 -20.62 36.13
C GLN A 30 -22.60 -21.67 36.82
N ASP A 31 -23.39 -22.40 36.04
CA ASP A 31 -23.98 -23.68 36.47
C ASP A 31 -23.17 -24.84 35.88
N LYS A 32 -22.99 -25.91 36.67
CA LYS A 32 -22.12 -27.04 36.30
C LYS A 32 -22.90 -28.13 35.56
N LYS A 33 -22.24 -28.78 34.59
CA LYS A 33 -22.52 -30.17 34.20
C LYS A 33 -21.28 -30.83 33.62
N ASP A 34 -20.93 -31.98 34.17
CA ASP A 34 -19.67 -32.67 33.88
C ASP A 34 -19.75 -33.50 32.59
N PRO A 35 -18.65 -33.62 31.81
CA PRO A 35 -18.57 -34.51 30.67
C PRO A 35 -18.35 -35.98 31.12
N PRO A 36 -18.96 -36.98 30.46
CA PRO A 36 -18.77 -38.39 30.80
C PRO A 36 -17.38 -38.92 30.44
N ALA A 37 -16.97 -40.00 31.11
CA ALA A 37 -15.59 -40.51 31.14
C ALA A 37 -15.12 -41.22 29.85
N ALA A 38 -13.81 -41.20 29.64
CA ALA A 38 -13.12 -42.03 28.66
C ALA A 38 -12.61 -43.35 29.30
N SER A 39 -12.59 -44.44 28.53
CA SER A 39 -11.97 -45.73 28.92
C SER A 39 -10.50 -45.83 28.46
N PRO A 40 -9.68 -46.69 29.10
CA PRO A 40 -8.23 -46.54 29.10
C PRO A 40 -7.47 -47.21 27.94
N ALA A 41 -6.23 -46.76 27.72
CA ALA A 41 -5.27 -47.36 26.80
C ALA A 41 -4.41 -48.47 27.47
N PRO A 42 -3.91 -49.46 26.71
CA PRO A 42 -2.99 -50.49 27.21
C PRO A 42 -1.54 -50.00 27.37
N ALA A 43 -0.71 -50.87 27.98
CA ALA A 43 0.54 -50.53 28.66
C ALA A 43 1.77 -50.14 27.79
N LYS A 44 2.81 -49.66 28.49
CA LYS A 44 4.13 -49.25 27.97
C LYS A 44 4.96 -50.41 27.39
N ALA A 45 5.89 -50.05 26.51
CA ALA A 45 7.22 -50.67 26.42
C ALA A 45 8.30 -49.56 26.56
N GLU A 46 9.49 -49.88 27.09
CA GLU A 46 10.47 -48.88 27.54
C GLU A 46 11.92 -49.30 27.24
N ALA A 47 12.65 -48.53 26.42
CA ALA A 47 14.11 -48.49 26.25
C ALA A 47 14.51 -47.44 25.18
N PRO A 48 15.76 -46.97 25.11
CA PRO A 48 16.57 -46.41 26.19
C PRO A 48 17.14 -45.01 25.82
N LYS A 49 17.88 -44.38 26.74
CA LYS A 49 18.56 -43.09 26.48
C LYS A 49 19.77 -43.27 25.52
N PRO A 50 20.00 -42.36 24.56
CA PRO A 50 21.33 -42.21 23.95
C PRO A 50 22.33 -41.56 24.93
N ALA A 51 23.60 -41.94 24.82
CA ALA A 51 24.68 -41.47 25.70
C ALA A 51 25.35 -40.17 25.19
N SER A 52 26.25 -39.61 26.01
CA SER A 52 26.90 -38.31 25.82
C SER A 52 28.36 -38.39 25.38
N THR A 53 28.88 -37.27 24.85
CA THR A 53 30.32 -36.94 24.60
C THR A 53 31.01 -37.68 23.43
N PRO A 54 32.16 -37.19 22.91
CA PRO A 54 32.89 -35.96 23.25
C PRO A 54 33.05 -34.95 22.07
N ALA A 55 33.62 -33.78 22.37
CA ALA A 55 33.99 -32.76 21.39
C ALA A 55 35.44 -32.95 20.88
N PRO A 56 35.78 -32.51 19.66
CA PRO A 56 37.16 -32.46 19.18
C PRO A 56 37.95 -31.32 19.83
N ALA A 57 39.28 -31.50 19.93
CA ALA A 57 40.18 -30.61 20.66
C ALA A 57 40.68 -29.40 19.84
N LYS A 58 41.26 -28.42 20.55
CA LYS A 58 42.04 -27.32 19.96
C LYS A 58 43.24 -27.84 19.16
N VAL A 59 43.62 -27.08 18.13
CA VAL A 59 45.02 -26.95 17.68
C VAL A 59 45.36 -25.46 17.72
N GLU A 60 46.58 -25.12 18.10
CA GLU A 60 47.08 -23.75 18.30
C GLU A 60 48.39 -23.57 17.49
N GLU A 61 48.93 -22.34 17.41
CA GLU A 61 50.07 -21.93 16.54
C GLU A 61 49.75 -21.75 15.03
N LYS A 62 50.36 -20.81 14.28
CA LYS A 62 51.31 -19.72 14.63
C LYS A 62 51.17 -18.53 13.65
N LYS A 63 51.49 -17.32 14.12
CA LYS A 63 51.53 -16.06 13.34
C LYS A 63 52.94 -15.80 12.78
N PRO A 64 53.06 -15.25 11.56
CA PRO A 64 54.17 -14.33 11.21
C PRO A 64 53.68 -12.88 11.00
N GLU A 65 54.53 -11.91 11.31
CA GLU A 65 54.33 -10.47 11.03
C GLU A 65 55.02 -10.08 9.71
N PRO A 66 54.71 -8.93 9.06
CA PRO A 66 55.12 -8.67 7.68
C PRO A 66 56.49 -7.99 7.55
N ALA A 67 57.10 -8.13 6.37
CA ALA A 67 58.33 -7.43 5.98
C ALA A 67 58.05 -6.12 5.19
N LYS A 68 59.00 -5.18 5.29
CA LYS A 68 59.08 -3.89 4.57
C LYS A 68 60.55 -3.39 4.66
N PRO A 69 61.01 -2.43 3.83
CA PRO A 69 60.50 -1.97 2.51
C PRO A 69 61.62 -1.75 1.45
N ALA A 70 61.25 -1.08 0.33
CA ALA A 70 62.10 -0.24 -0.54
C ALA A 70 63.03 -0.93 -1.57
N PRO A 71 63.52 -0.21 -2.62
CA PRO A 71 63.27 1.20 -2.99
C PRO A 71 62.53 1.37 -4.35
N ALA A 72 62.36 2.63 -4.78
CA ALA A 72 61.49 3.05 -5.88
C ALA A 72 62.21 3.28 -7.24
N LYS A 73 61.41 3.46 -8.29
CA LYS A 73 61.71 4.30 -9.45
C LYS A 73 60.50 5.17 -9.84
N THR A 74 60.77 6.29 -10.48
CA THR A 74 59.83 7.31 -10.99
C THR A 74 59.29 6.94 -12.39
N GLU A 75 58.43 7.68 -13.13
CA GLU A 75 57.84 9.05 -13.11
C GLU A 75 56.47 8.95 -13.88
N ASP A 76 55.46 9.85 -13.88
CA ASP A 76 55.25 11.12 -13.18
C ASP A 76 53.75 11.42 -12.85
N LYS A 77 52.98 11.99 -13.80
CA LYS A 77 51.63 12.63 -13.66
C LYS A 77 50.81 12.41 -14.96
N LYS A 78 49.49 12.65 -15.09
CA LYS A 78 48.51 13.58 -14.47
C LYS A 78 47.08 12.92 -14.46
N PRO A 79 45.92 13.57 -14.18
CA PRO A 79 45.05 13.13 -13.08
C PRO A 79 43.61 12.70 -13.44
N ASP A 80 43.03 11.82 -12.61
CA ASP A 80 41.59 11.52 -12.59
C ASP A 80 40.79 12.44 -11.64
N PRO A 81 39.47 12.62 -11.84
CA PRO A 81 38.62 13.48 -11.01
C PRO A 81 38.23 12.84 -9.67
N ALA A 82 38.18 13.67 -8.61
CA ALA A 82 37.95 13.21 -7.24
C ALA A 82 36.48 12.86 -6.92
N LYS A 83 36.29 11.75 -6.20
CA LYS A 83 35.02 11.28 -5.63
C LYS A 83 34.67 12.05 -4.34
N PRO A 84 33.42 12.51 -4.14
CA PRO A 84 33.02 13.22 -2.92
C PRO A 84 32.86 12.29 -1.69
N ALA A 85 33.03 12.86 -0.50
CA ALA A 85 32.92 12.22 0.82
C ALA A 85 31.56 12.52 1.49
N PRO A 86 31.12 11.76 2.52
CA PRO A 86 29.76 11.84 3.06
C PRO A 86 29.53 12.99 4.05
N VAL A 87 28.26 13.35 4.24
CA VAL A 87 27.78 14.44 5.11
C VAL A 87 27.19 13.87 6.42
N PRO A 88 27.52 14.42 7.62
CA PRO A 88 26.94 13.98 8.89
C PRO A 88 25.56 14.60 9.18
N ALA A 89 24.78 13.96 10.05
CA ALA A 89 23.43 14.39 10.44
C ALA A 89 23.40 15.32 11.68
N PRO A 90 22.39 16.21 11.83
CA PRO A 90 22.26 17.13 12.96
C PRO A 90 21.41 16.59 14.13
N THR A 91 21.70 17.05 15.34
CA THR A 91 20.87 16.91 16.56
C THR A 91 21.09 18.13 17.50
N PRO A 92 20.26 18.39 18.53
CA PRO A 92 19.80 19.75 18.84
C PRO A 92 20.52 20.49 20.00
N ALA A 93 20.21 21.79 20.15
CA ALA A 93 20.63 22.63 21.28
C ALA A 93 19.50 23.57 21.79
N LYS A 94 19.50 23.86 23.10
CA LYS A 94 18.59 24.77 23.83
C LYS A 94 19.18 25.03 25.24
N PRO A 95 18.70 26.03 26.02
CA PRO A 95 18.81 27.49 25.89
C PRO A 95 19.83 28.11 26.88
N ALA A 96 19.96 29.43 26.89
CA ALA A 96 20.44 30.22 28.04
C ALA A 96 19.70 31.58 28.12
N GLU A 97 19.58 32.16 29.32
CA GLU A 97 18.84 33.40 29.60
C GLU A 97 19.75 34.56 30.06
N LYS A 98 19.36 35.82 29.81
CA LYS A 98 19.45 36.96 30.78
C LYS A 98 18.76 38.25 30.27
N LYS A 99 18.70 39.28 31.15
CA LYS A 99 17.78 40.44 31.19
C LYS A 99 18.45 41.57 32.05
N PRO A 100 17.98 42.85 32.16
CA PRO A 100 17.47 43.86 31.20
C PRO A 100 18.23 45.24 31.20
N GLU A 101 17.91 46.13 30.23
CA GLU A 101 17.79 47.63 30.34
C GLU A 101 19.02 48.52 30.74
N PRO A 102 18.98 49.90 30.66
CA PRO A 102 17.83 50.83 30.53
C PRO A 102 17.90 52.07 29.58
N ALA A 103 16.73 52.71 29.42
CA ALA A 103 16.42 54.17 29.33
C ALA A 103 16.81 55.11 28.14
N LYS A 104 15.73 55.66 27.56
CA LYS A 104 15.44 56.93 26.82
C LYS A 104 16.36 58.17 26.98
N PRO A 105 16.36 59.11 26.00
CA PRO A 105 15.49 60.32 26.12
C PRO A 105 14.64 60.68 24.86
N ALA A 106 13.97 61.85 24.83
CA ALA A 106 12.69 62.06 24.13
C ALA A 106 12.53 63.35 23.29
N ALA A 107 11.39 63.43 22.57
CA ALA A 107 10.67 64.63 22.04
C ALA A 107 11.21 65.28 20.74
N PRO A 108 10.41 66.09 19.97
CA PRO A 108 9.06 66.65 20.23
C PRO A 108 7.94 66.12 19.30
N ALA A 109 6.85 66.89 19.05
CA ALA A 109 5.53 66.34 18.63
C ALA A 109 4.62 67.22 17.74
N LYS A 110 3.72 66.56 16.98
CA LYS A 110 2.42 67.00 16.36
C LYS A 110 2.44 68.17 15.35
N PRO A 111 1.48 68.28 14.39
CA PRO A 111 0.02 67.97 14.42
C PRO A 111 -0.35 66.63 13.74
N ALA A 112 -1.53 65.99 13.88
CA ALA A 112 -2.91 66.37 14.27
C ALA A 112 -3.86 66.75 13.11
N GLU A 113 -4.44 65.76 12.44
CA GLU A 113 -5.57 65.92 11.50
C GLU A 113 -6.72 64.91 11.74
N LYS A 114 -7.91 65.31 11.27
CA LYS A 114 -9.20 64.62 11.13
C LYS A 114 -9.42 63.24 11.77
N LYS A 115 -10.36 63.22 12.74
CA LYS A 115 -11.32 62.11 12.87
C LYS A 115 -12.22 62.10 11.63
N THR A 116 -12.52 60.92 11.09
CA THR A 116 -13.68 60.65 10.24
C THR A 116 -14.78 59.97 11.04
N GLU A 117 -16.03 60.24 10.69
CA GLU A 117 -17.23 59.79 11.39
C GLU A 117 -17.65 58.38 10.92
N PRO A 118 -18.18 57.50 11.78
CA PRO A 118 -18.56 56.14 11.37
C PRO A 118 -19.73 56.17 10.39
N ALA A 119 -19.56 55.51 9.24
CA ALA A 119 -20.60 55.42 8.22
C ALA A 119 -21.84 54.70 8.75
N LYS A 120 -23.01 55.30 8.50
CA LYS A 120 -24.34 54.73 8.74
C LYS A 120 -24.46 53.36 8.04
N PRO A 121 -25.04 52.32 8.69
CA PRO A 121 -25.19 51.02 8.05
C PRO A 121 -26.10 51.12 6.83
N GLU A 122 -25.57 50.78 5.66
CA GLU A 122 -26.37 50.65 4.44
C GLU A 122 -27.38 49.52 4.62
N ALA A 123 -28.65 49.82 4.34
CA ALA A 123 -29.70 48.81 4.37
C ALA A 123 -29.42 47.78 3.27
N LYS A 124 -29.27 46.50 3.63
CA LYS A 124 -29.16 45.41 2.66
C LYS A 124 -30.37 45.45 1.72
N LYS A 125 -30.11 45.82 0.45
CA LYS A 125 -31.04 45.63 -0.67
C LYS A 125 -31.59 44.20 -0.60
N PRO A 126 -32.91 43.97 -0.78
CA PRO A 126 -33.46 42.63 -0.76
C PRO A 126 -32.70 41.72 -1.71
N GLU A 127 -32.09 40.66 -1.15
CA GLU A 127 -31.41 39.64 -1.94
C GLU A 127 -32.50 38.95 -2.77
N ALA A 128 -32.37 38.97 -4.10
CA ALA A 128 -33.35 38.36 -4.99
C ALA A 128 -33.55 36.88 -4.60
N PRO A 129 -34.79 36.35 -4.61
CA PRO A 129 -35.07 35.00 -4.13
C PRO A 129 -34.17 34.01 -4.85
N LYS A 130 -33.28 33.36 -4.10
CA LYS A 130 -32.30 32.42 -4.65
C LYS A 130 -33.05 31.31 -5.40
N PRO A 131 -32.62 30.94 -6.61
CA PRO A 131 -33.29 29.91 -7.39
C PRO A 131 -33.34 28.60 -6.59
N PRO A 132 -34.40 27.79 -6.74
CA PRO A 132 -34.62 26.61 -5.91
C PRO A 132 -33.42 25.65 -6.01
N PRO A 133 -32.98 25.05 -4.88
CA PRO A 133 -31.76 24.26 -4.82
C PRO A 133 -31.85 22.99 -5.68
N VAL A 134 -31.10 22.97 -6.78
CA VAL A 134 -31.05 21.84 -7.72
C VAL A 134 -30.31 20.65 -7.10
N PRO A 135 -30.90 19.44 -7.05
CA PRO A 135 -30.20 18.25 -6.57
C PRO A 135 -29.02 17.87 -7.49
N ALA A 136 -27.85 17.65 -6.91
CA ALA A 136 -26.64 17.28 -7.66
C ALA A 136 -26.58 15.80 -8.09
N PHE A 137 -27.36 14.92 -7.45
CA PHE A 137 -27.26 13.47 -7.63
C PHE A 137 -28.57 12.87 -8.15
N ALA A 138 -28.48 12.22 -9.32
CA ALA A 138 -29.58 11.46 -9.90
C ALA A 138 -29.78 10.12 -9.17
N ASP A 139 -28.68 9.41 -8.87
CA ASP A 139 -28.68 8.15 -8.14
C ASP A 139 -28.90 8.38 -6.64
N LYS A 140 -29.98 7.80 -6.09
CA LYS A 140 -30.36 7.97 -4.67
C LYS A 140 -29.52 7.16 -3.69
N ALA A 141 -28.86 6.10 -4.13
CA ALA A 141 -27.92 5.36 -3.31
C ALA A 141 -26.59 6.13 -3.18
N LEU A 142 -26.15 6.79 -4.25
CA LEU A 142 -24.99 7.68 -4.24
C LEU A 142 -25.27 8.96 -3.44
N GLU A 143 -26.45 9.56 -3.63
CA GLU A 143 -26.91 10.71 -2.86
C GLU A 143 -26.88 10.41 -1.36
N LYS A 144 -27.39 9.25 -0.94
CA LYS A 144 -27.34 8.76 0.45
C LYS A 144 -25.91 8.62 1.00
N ALA A 145 -24.97 8.12 0.18
CA ALA A 145 -23.56 7.98 0.54
C ALA A 145 -22.89 9.34 0.75
N VAL A 146 -23.04 10.23 -0.23
CA VAL A 146 -22.47 11.60 -0.21
C VAL A 146 -23.10 12.44 0.91
N ARG A 147 -24.40 12.29 1.18
CA ARG A 147 -25.11 12.96 2.27
C ARG A 147 -24.49 12.73 3.64
N GLN A 148 -23.81 11.60 3.89
CA GLN A 148 -23.12 11.35 5.17
C GLN A 148 -21.98 12.34 5.43
N GLN A 149 -21.37 12.86 4.36
CA GLN A 149 -20.22 13.76 4.37
C GLN A 149 -20.65 15.24 4.46
N VAL A 150 -21.89 15.55 4.04
CA VAL A 150 -22.50 16.89 4.12
C VAL A 150 -23.13 17.08 5.50
N TYR A 151 -22.31 17.33 6.52
CA TYR A 151 -22.72 17.41 7.93
C TYR A 151 -23.95 18.31 8.21
N ALA A 152 -24.11 19.41 7.46
CA ALA A 152 -25.24 20.32 7.61
C ALA A 152 -26.59 19.72 7.15
N LYS A 153 -26.58 18.77 6.20
CA LYS A 153 -27.78 18.18 5.58
C LYS A 153 -27.91 16.67 5.81
N ARG A 154 -26.97 16.04 6.52
CA ARG A 154 -26.94 14.58 6.70
C ARG A 154 -28.20 13.97 7.34
N SER A 155 -28.93 14.77 8.11
CA SER A 155 -30.16 14.39 8.82
C SER A 155 -31.40 15.18 8.37
N THR A 156 -31.34 15.90 7.25
CA THR A 156 -32.47 16.68 6.70
C THR A 156 -33.02 16.05 5.44
N ALA A 157 -34.22 16.46 5.01
CA ALA A 157 -34.79 16.10 3.71
C ALA A 157 -34.38 17.08 2.58
N GLU A 158 -33.55 18.08 2.88
CA GLU A 158 -33.12 19.09 1.90
C GLU A 158 -32.27 18.47 0.79
N PRO A 159 -32.36 18.93 -0.46
CA PRO A 159 -31.50 18.44 -1.54
C PRO A 159 -30.03 18.81 -1.29
N ILE A 160 -29.16 17.84 -1.56
CA ILE A 160 -27.72 18.04 -1.70
C ILE A 160 -27.47 18.67 -3.08
N THR A 161 -26.88 19.86 -3.10
CA THR A 161 -26.52 20.63 -4.29
C THR A 161 -25.02 20.52 -4.60
N ALA A 162 -24.57 21.07 -5.73
CA ALA A 162 -23.16 21.05 -6.12
C ALA A 162 -22.24 21.78 -5.11
N GLU A 163 -22.70 22.89 -4.52
CA GLU A 163 -21.90 23.68 -3.58
C GLU A 163 -21.77 22.97 -2.21
N ASP A 164 -22.79 22.18 -1.80
CA ASP A 164 -22.74 21.39 -0.56
C ASP A 164 -21.60 20.34 -0.59
N VAL A 165 -21.24 19.83 -1.78
CA VAL A 165 -20.29 18.71 -1.95
C VAL A 165 -18.91 19.13 -2.42
N LYS A 166 -18.76 20.36 -2.90
CA LYS A 166 -17.49 20.95 -3.38
C LYS A 166 -16.29 20.72 -2.47
N ASN A 167 -16.53 20.65 -1.15
CA ASN A 167 -15.50 20.52 -0.13
C ASN A 167 -15.33 19.12 0.50
N ILE A 168 -16.10 18.10 0.07
CA ILE A 168 -15.93 16.74 0.63
C ILE A 168 -14.65 16.09 0.09
N SER A 169 -13.93 15.36 0.95
CA SER A 169 -12.66 14.71 0.63
C SER A 169 -12.74 13.18 0.53
N VAL A 170 -13.85 12.58 0.99
CA VAL A 170 -14.10 11.14 1.00
C VAL A 170 -15.53 10.86 0.56
N VAL A 171 -15.78 9.77 -0.15
CA VAL A 171 -17.11 9.16 -0.31
C VAL A 171 -17.00 7.66 -0.04
N ASP A 172 -17.80 7.14 0.90
CA ASP A 172 -18.01 5.70 1.09
C ASP A 172 -19.50 5.38 0.88
N GLY A 173 -19.75 4.41 0.01
CA GLY A 173 -21.09 3.94 -0.38
C GLY A 173 -21.09 2.45 -0.71
N LYS A 174 -20.30 1.66 0.02
CA LYS A 174 -20.18 0.21 -0.21
C LYS A 174 -21.52 -0.52 -0.08
N GLY A 175 -21.87 -1.34 -1.08
CA GLY A 175 -23.03 -2.23 -1.00
C GLY A 175 -24.41 -1.56 -1.10
N LEU A 176 -24.49 -0.31 -1.58
CA LEU A 176 -25.75 0.46 -1.61
C LEU A 176 -26.58 0.26 -2.88
N GLY A 177 -26.06 -0.44 -3.90
CA GLY A 177 -26.74 -0.67 -5.17
C GLY A 177 -26.57 0.46 -6.19
N ILE A 178 -25.53 1.29 -6.04
CA ILE A 178 -25.23 2.46 -6.89
C ILE A 178 -24.97 2.00 -8.34
N VAL A 179 -25.52 2.74 -9.29
CA VAL A 179 -25.38 2.48 -10.74
C VAL A 179 -24.73 3.67 -11.46
N ASN A 180 -25.09 4.90 -11.10
CA ASN A 180 -24.63 6.11 -11.78
C ASN A 180 -23.81 7.02 -10.83
N LEU A 181 -22.69 7.54 -11.33
CA LEU A 181 -21.77 8.43 -10.63
C LEU A 181 -22.01 9.95 -10.85
N SER A 182 -22.99 10.33 -11.67
CA SER A 182 -23.33 11.76 -11.91
C SER A 182 -23.59 12.52 -10.61
N GLY A 183 -22.92 13.66 -10.47
CA GLY A 183 -22.85 14.51 -9.28
C GLY A 183 -21.46 14.49 -8.62
N LEU A 184 -20.65 13.43 -8.82
CA LEU A 184 -19.28 13.38 -8.29
C LEU A 184 -18.34 14.39 -8.94
N GLU A 185 -18.61 14.82 -10.18
CA GLU A 185 -17.86 15.87 -10.87
C GLU A 185 -17.86 17.22 -10.13
N HIS A 186 -18.82 17.45 -9.22
CA HIS A 186 -18.88 18.62 -8.36
C HIS A 186 -18.03 18.50 -7.08
N CYS A 187 -17.53 17.32 -6.75
CA CYS A 187 -16.77 17.05 -5.53
C CYS A 187 -15.29 17.46 -5.72
N GLU A 188 -15.03 18.74 -5.98
CA GLU A 188 -13.71 19.29 -6.38
C GLU A 188 -12.53 18.86 -5.49
N LYS A 189 -12.77 18.63 -4.20
CA LYS A 189 -11.75 18.24 -3.21
C LYS A 189 -11.70 16.74 -2.89
N LEU A 190 -12.39 15.88 -3.65
CA LEU A 190 -12.47 14.45 -3.40
C LEU A 190 -11.11 13.76 -3.57
N MET A 191 -10.65 13.07 -2.52
CA MET A 191 -9.35 12.38 -2.46
C MET A 191 -9.47 10.86 -2.36
N SER A 192 -10.57 10.35 -1.77
CA SER A 192 -10.80 8.92 -1.61
C SER A 192 -12.23 8.51 -1.95
N ILE A 193 -12.39 7.45 -2.73
CA ILE A 193 -13.67 6.84 -3.08
C ILE A 193 -13.65 5.36 -2.68
N ASN A 194 -14.66 4.91 -1.94
CA ASN A 194 -14.98 3.50 -1.73
C ASN A 194 -16.43 3.23 -2.14
N LEU A 195 -16.62 2.69 -3.33
CA LEU A 195 -17.93 2.31 -3.88
C LEU A 195 -17.93 0.83 -4.28
N SER A 196 -17.25 -0.03 -3.52
CA SER A 196 -17.27 -1.48 -3.73
C SER A 196 -18.66 -2.10 -3.59
N ASN A 197 -18.86 -3.29 -4.17
CA ASN A 197 -20.09 -4.08 -4.10
C ASN A 197 -21.32 -3.33 -4.66
N ASN A 198 -21.17 -2.64 -5.79
CA ASN A 198 -22.23 -1.86 -6.45
C ASN A 198 -22.45 -2.37 -7.90
N LYS A 199 -23.08 -1.56 -8.77
CA LYS A 199 -23.36 -1.90 -10.18
C LYS A 199 -22.84 -0.84 -11.14
N ILE A 200 -21.75 -0.17 -10.76
CA ILE A 200 -21.12 0.91 -11.51
C ILE A 200 -20.51 0.34 -12.80
N LYS A 201 -20.65 1.09 -13.90
CA LYS A 201 -20.09 0.77 -15.23
C LYS A 201 -19.29 1.93 -15.80
N ASP A 202 -19.86 3.12 -15.73
CA ASP A 202 -19.23 4.37 -16.18
C ASP A 202 -18.47 5.05 -15.04
N LEU A 203 -17.20 5.37 -15.30
CA LEU A 203 -16.33 6.18 -14.44
C LEU A 203 -16.20 7.64 -14.95
N GLY A 204 -16.86 7.98 -16.06
CA GLY A 204 -16.84 9.29 -16.70
C GLY A 204 -17.01 10.49 -15.77
N PRO A 205 -17.90 10.47 -14.75
CA PRO A 205 -18.04 11.55 -13.78
C PRO A 205 -16.78 11.86 -12.95
N ILE A 206 -15.92 10.86 -12.65
CA ILE A 206 -14.72 11.08 -11.83
C ILE A 206 -13.49 11.56 -12.63
N LYS A 207 -13.57 11.63 -13.96
CA LYS A 207 -12.42 11.96 -14.85
C LYS A 207 -11.75 13.32 -14.59
N GLY A 208 -12.47 14.25 -13.97
CA GLY A 208 -11.97 15.60 -13.64
C GLY A 208 -11.31 15.72 -12.27
N LEU A 209 -11.43 14.71 -11.41
CA LEU A 209 -11.14 14.82 -9.97
C LEU A 209 -9.66 14.59 -9.66
N LYS A 210 -8.81 15.50 -10.14
CA LYS A 210 -7.34 15.44 -10.11
C LYS A 210 -6.71 15.30 -8.71
N LEU A 211 -7.48 15.51 -7.64
CA LEU A 211 -7.07 15.32 -6.25
C LEU A 211 -7.29 13.90 -5.71
N LEU A 212 -7.89 12.99 -6.51
CA LEU A 212 -8.04 11.59 -6.15
C LEU A 212 -6.68 10.92 -5.93
N GLN A 213 -6.57 10.23 -4.79
CA GLN A 213 -5.40 9.47 -4.35
C GLN A 213 -5.74 7.99 -4.18
N GLN A 214 -6.99 7.67 -3.83
CA GLN A 214 -7.48 6.32 -3.63
C GLN A 214 -8.84 6.15 -4.32
N VAL A 215 -8.98 5.08 -5.10
CA VAL A 215 -10.28 4.60 -5.61
C VAL A 215 -10.41 3.12 -5.31
N ILE A 216 -11.58 2.73 -4.80
CA ILE A 216 -11.95 1.33 -4.54
C ILE A 216 -13.33 1.09 -5.14
N PHE A 217 -13.36 0.27 -6.18
CA PHE A 217 -14.54 -0.11 -6.97
C PHE A 217 -14.67 -1.64 -7.10
N ASP A 218 -14.10 -2.41 -6.16
CA ASP A 218 -14.18 -3.88 -6.18
C ASP A 218 -15.62 -4.37 -6.26
N GLN A 219 -15.89 -5.46 -6.99
CA GLN A 219 -17.24 -6.02 -7.18
C GLN A 219 -18.20 -4.98 -7.76
N ASN A 220 -17.92 -4.55 -9.00
CA ASN A 220 -18.78 -3.72 -9.84
C ASN A 220 -18.84 -4.33 -11.26
N GLU A 221 -19.30 -3.58 -12.26
CA GLU A 221 -19.42 -4.03 -13.65
C GLU A 221 -18.55 -3.20 -14.62
N ILE A 222 -17.41 -2.69 -14.15
CA ILE A 222 -16.53 -1.78 -14.90
C ILE A 222 -15.75 -2.54 -15.98
N GLU A 223 -15.76 -2.01 -17.21
CA GLU A 223 -14.97 -2.52 -18.35
C GLU A 223 -13.90 -1.53 -18.84
N ASP A 224 -14.16 -0.22 -18.72
CA ASP A 224 -13.25 0.86 -19.16
C ASP A 224 -12.69 1.66 -17.98
N LEU A 225 -11.37 1.90 -18.02
CA LEU A 225 -10.63 2.70 -17.03
C LEU A 225 -10.22 4.09 -17.56
N THR A 226 -10.65 4.49 -18.77
CA THR A 226 -10.21 5.73 -19.46
C THR A 226 -10.38 7.00 -18.62
N ALA A 227 -11.38 7.05 -17.73
CA ALA A 227 -11.55 8.14 -16.78
C ALA A 227 -10.38 8.32 -15.80
N LEU A 228 -9.60 7.28 -15.51
CA LEU A 228 -8.48 7.32 -14.56
C LEU A 228 -7.19 7.93 -15.14
N LYS A 229 -7.07 8.04 -16.48
CA LYS A 229 -5.78 8.27 -17.17
C LYS A 229 -5.04 9.54 -16.76
N ASP A 230 -5.78 10.60 -16.47
CA ASP A 230 -5.24 11.92 -16.12
C ASP A 230 -5.22 12.17 -14.60
N LEU A 231 -5.65 11.19 -13.80
CA LEU A 231 -5.70 11.27 -12.34
C LEU A 231 -4.32 10.95 -11.72
N LYS A 232 -3.32 11.77 -12.07
CA LYS A 232 -1.90 11.60 -11.66
C LYS A 232 -1.66 11.70 -10.14
N GLY A 233 -2.69 11.96 -9.34
CA GLY A 233 -2.68 11.87 -7.88
C GLY A 233 -2.81 10.44 -7.32
N LEU A 234 -3.32 9.49 -8.11
CA LEU A 234 -3.65 8.13 -7.67
C LEU A 234 -2.43 7.36 -7.15
N GLN A 235 -2.62 6.75 -5.99
CA GLN A 235 -1.64 5.93 -5.25
C GLN A 235 -2.18 4.52 -4.99
N TYR A 236 -3.51 4.37 -4.85
CA TYR A 236 -4.18 3.09 -4.66
C TYR A 236 -5.37 2.95 -5.62
N ILE A 237 -5.45 1.81 -6.32
CA ILE A 237 -6.58 1.42 -7.15
C ILE A 237 -7.01 0.00 -6.75
N GLY A 238 -8.24 -0.12 -6.24
CA GLY A 238 -8.98 -1.38 -6.10
C GLY A 238 -10.07 -1.48 -7.16
N ILE A 239 -10.01 -2.51 -7.99
CA ILE A 239 -10.95 -2.85 -9.06
C ILE A 239 -11.15 -4.39 -9.15
N GLU A 240 -10.97 -5.12 -8.05
CA GLU A 240 -11.15 -6.58 -8.04
C GLU A 240 -12.57 -6.98 -8.51
N LYS A 241 -12.74 -8.13 -9.18
CA LYS A 241 -14.06 -8.65 -9.59
C LYS A 241 -14.86 -7.64 -10.42
N ASN A 242 -14.21 -7.14 -11.46
CA ASN A 242 -14.81 -6.33 -12.52
C ASN A 242 -14.65 -7.08 -13.85
N LYS A 243 -14.69 -6.38 -14.99
CA LYS A 243 -14.59 -6.95 -16.34
C LYS A 243 -13.47 -6.28 -17.15
N VAL A 244 -12.47 -5.72 -16.46
CA VAL A 244 -11.41 -4.91 -17.06
C VAL A 244 -10.50 -5.79 -17.92
N LYS A 245 -10.28 -5.38 -19.17
CA LYS A 245 -9.47 -6.11 -20.17
C LYS A 245 -8.12 -5.44 -20.44
N SER A 246 -8.03 -4.11 -20.26
CA SER A 246 -6.83 -3.33 -20.54
C SER A 246 -6.46 -2.41 -19.39
N LEU A 247 -5.15 -2.35 -19.10
CA LEU A 247 -4.56 -1.43 -18.13
C LEU A 247 -3.96 -0.18 -18.78
N GLU A 248 -4.17 0.05 -20.09
CA GLU A 248 -3.61 1.22 -20.81
C GLU A 248 -3.93 2.58 -20.14
N PRO A 249 -5.14 2.83 -19.60
CA PRO A 249 -5.42 4.05 -18.84
C PRO A 249 -4.56 4.22 -17.57
N LEU A 250 -3.87 3.19 -17.09
CA LEU A 250 -2.95 3.30 -15.94
C LEU A 250 -1.52 3.72 -16.36
N ARG A 251 -1.23 3.82 -17.67
CA ARG A 251 0.09 4.18 -18.20
C ARG A 251 0.49 5.59 -17.75
N GLY A 252 1.64 5.70 -17.09
CA GLY A 252 2.13 6.97 -16.53
C GLY A 252 1.28 7.50 -15.37
N LEU A 253 0.70 6.63 -14.53
CA LEU A 253 0.23 7.02 -13.19
C LEU A 253 1.41 6.91 -12.20
N ASP A 254 2.37 7.82 -12.29
CA ASP A 254 3.69 7.70 -11.63
C ASP A 254 3.67 7.77 -10.09
N ARG A 255 2.48 7.95 -9.50
CA ARG A 255 2.23 7.89 -8.05
C ARG A 255 1.63 6.56 -7.60
N LEU A 256 1.17 5.71 -8.52
CA LEU A 256 0.49 4.45 -8.22
C LEU A 256 1.45 3.50 -7.49
N ALA A 257 1.10 3.16 -6.25
CA ALA A 257 1.87 2.30 -5.36
C ALA A 257 1.21 0.93 -5.14
N SER A 258 -0.10 0.82 -5.39
CA SER A 258 -0.85 -0.43 -5.25
C SER A 258 -1.97 -0.54 -6.27
N LEU A 259 -2.01 -1.69 -6.96
CA LEU A 259 -3.07 -2.09 -7.88
C LEU A 259 -3.64 -3.45 -7.44
N TYR A 260 -4.92 -3.47 -7.07
CA TYR A 260 -5.69 -4.66 -6.77
C TYR A 260 -6.75 -4.84 -7.87
N ALA A 261 -6.59 -5.88 -8.67
CA ALA A 261 -7.35 -6.14 -9.89
C ALA A 261 -7.55 -7.65 -10.13
N ASP A 262 -7.53 -8.45 -9.06
CA ASP A 262 -7.89 -9.88 -9.06
C ASP A 262 -9.28 -10.10 -9.70
N ASP A 263 -9.49 -11.28 -10.29
CA ASP A 263 -10.75 -11.67 -10.94
C ASP A 263 -11.20 -10.66 -12.03
N ASN A 264 -10.30 -10.35 -12.98
CA ASN A 264 -10.56 -9.52 -14.17
C ASN A 264 -10.12 -10.24 -15.46
N GLU A 265 -10.26 -9.61 -16.63
CA GLU A 265 -9.94 -10.20 -17.94
C GLU A 265 -8.59 -9.72 -18.52
N VAL A 266 -7.69 -9.18 -17.69
CA VAL A 266 -6.41 -8.59 -18.10
C VAL A 266 -5.48 -9.63 -18.75
N THR A 267 -4.84 -9.24 -19.86
CA THR A 267 -3.85 -10.06 -20.58
C THR A 267 -2.46 -9.42 -20.71
N ASP A 268 -2.34 -8.08 -20.65
CA ASP A 268 -1.09 -7.34 -20.83
C ASP A 268 -0.72 -6.50 -19.60
N LEU A 269 0.58 -6.50 -19.27
CA LEU A 269 1.19 -5.75 -18.18
C LEU A 269 2.03 -4.56 -18.66
N SER A 270 2.24 -4.40 -19.98
CA SER A 270 3.05 -3.31 -20.56
C SER A 270 2.68 -1.88 -20.13
N PRO A 271 1.43 -1.56 -19.71
CA PRO A 271 1.09 -0.25 -19.15
C PRO A 271 1.69 0.02 -17.76
N ILE A 272 1.85 -1.03 -16.93
CA ILE A 272 2.17 -0.90 -15.51
C ILE A 272 3.62 -1.23 -15.14
N VAL A 273 4.32 -2.07 -15.91
CA VAL A 273 5.71 -2.54 -15.62
C VAL A 273 6.79 -1.44 -15.62
N LYS A 274 6.43 -0.19 -15.89
CA LYS A 274 7.31 0.99 -15.85
C LYS A 274 6.91 2.04 -14.79
N LEU A 275 5.90 1.77 -13.96
CA LEU A 275 5.43 2.73 -12.96
C LEU A 275 6.39 2.77 -11.75
N PRO A 276 7.08 3.90 -11.48
CA PRO A 276 8.28 3.95 -10.63
C PRO A 276 8.02 3.80 -9.12
N LYS A 277 6.76 3.62 -8.70
CA LYS A 277 6.36 3.44 -7.29
C LYS A 277 5.56 2.17 -7.03
N LEU A 278 5.28 1.36 -8.06
CA LEU A 278 4.28 0.29 -7.99
C LEU A 278 4.79 -0.91 -7.17
N GLY A 279 4.60 -0.82 -5.86
CA GLY A 279 5.08 -1.76 -4.86
C GLY A 279 4.12 -2.91 -4.53
N SER A 280 2.89 -2.94 -5.07
CA SER A 280 2.00 -4.10 -4.94
C SER A 280 1.10 -4.25 -6.16
N ILE A 281 1.07 -5.45 -6.73
CA ILE A 281 0.26 -5.80 -7.90
C ILE A 281 -0.47 -7.09 -7.61
N HIS A 282 -1.80 -7.08 -7.69
CA HIS A 282 -2.66 -8.25 -7.55
C HIS A 282 -3.53 -8.36 -8.80
N LEU A 283 -3.28 -9.39 -9.60
CA LEU A 283 -3.90 -9.73 -10.88
C LEU A 283 -4.15 -11.25 -10.94
N ARG A 284 -4.64 -11.84 -9.85
CA ARG A 284 -5.04 -13.25 -9.78
C ARG A 284 -6.22 -13.54 -10.70
N ASN A 285 -6.38 -14.81 -11.08
CA ASN A 285 -7.52 -15.33 -11.86
C ASN A 285 -7.78 -14.53 -13.16
N SER A 286 -6.71 -14.00 -13.76
CA SER A 286 -6.76 -13.21 -14.99
C SER A 286 -6.36 -14.07 -16.20
N LYS A 287 -6.18 -13.46 -17.37
CA LYS A 287 -5.89 -14.17 -18.63
C LYS A 287 -4.41 -14.05 -19.05
N ILE A 288 -3.52 -13.77 -18.10
CA ILE A 288 -2.12 -13.45 -18.35
C ILE A 288 -1.35 -14.71 -18.76
N THR A 289 -0.68 -14.66 -19.91
CA THR A 289 0.23 -15.72 -20.41
C THR A 289 1.70 -15.28 -20.36
N LYS A 290 1.96 -13.97 -20.36
CA LYS A 290 3.31 -13.38 -20.39
C LYS A 290 3.45 -12.30 -19.32
N ILE A 291 4.67 -12.15 -18.81
CA ILE A 291 5.03 -11.18 -17.77
C ILE A 291 6.21 -10.30 -18.21
N ASP A 292 6.26 -10.00 -19.51
CA ASP A 292 7.38 -9.29 -20.14
C ASP A 292 7.64 -7.92 -19.50
N GLY A 293 8.90 -7.65 -19.14
CA GLY A 293 9.32 -6.41 -18.49
C GLY A 293 9.04 -6.32 -16.99
N LEU A 294 8.41 -7.31 -16.36
CA LEU A 294 8.04 -7.30 -14.93
C LEU A 294 9.21 -6.99 -13.98
N GLY A 295 10.41 -7.53 -14.24
CA GLY A 295 11.62 -7.23 -13.47
C GLY A 295 12.03 -5.74 -13.46
N GLY A 296 11.54 -4.94 -14.41
CA GLY A 296 11.76 -3.49 -14.49
C GLY A 296 11.11 -2.67 -13.37
N LEU A 297 10.17 -3.26 -12.61
CA LEU A 297 9.56 -2.63 -11.43
C LEU A 297 10.55 -2.44 -10.26
N GLY A 298 11.63 -3.24 -10.21
CA GLY A 298 12.59 -3.17 -9.11
C GLY A 298 11.98 -3.61 -7.78
N GLN A 299 11.74 -2.68 -6.85
CA GLN A 299 11.25 -2.99 -5.49
C GLN A 299 9.75 -3.28 -5.49
N ILE A 300 9.35 -4.48 -5.07
CA ILE A 300 7.95 -4.86 -4.92
C ILE A 300 7.73 -5.54 -3.56
N TRP A 301 6.63 -5.24 -2.87
CA TRP A 301 6.27 -5.85 -1.59
C TRP A 301 5.55 -7.19 -1.79
N SER A 302 4.57 -7.20 -2.69
CA SER A 302 3.69 -8.33 -2.96
C SER A 302 3.34 -8.40 -4.44
N ILE A 303 3.39 -9.61 -5.01
CA ILE A 303 2.95 -9.90 -6.37
C ILE A 303 1.95 -11.08 -6.40
N GLY A 304 0.72 -10.76 -6.80
CA GLY A 304 -0.39 -11.68 -7.00
C GLY A 304 -0.58 -12.01 -8.48
N LEU A 305 -0.14 -13.20 -8.92
CA LEU A 305 -0.31 -13.69 -10.30
C LEU A 305 -0.91 -15.10 -10.36
N GLY A 306 -1.42 -15.63 -9.25
CA GLY A 306 -2.03 -16.97 -9.20
C GLY A 306 -3.30 -17.09 -10.07
N GLY A 307 -3.63 -18.28 -10.55
CA GLY A 307 -4.81 -18.53 -11.40
C GLY A 307 -4.69 -17.99 -12.84
N ASN A 308 -3.46 -17.82 -13.34
CA ASN A 308 -3.17 -17.34 -14.70
C ASN A 308 -2.63 -18.49 -15.57
N GLN A 309 -2.04 -18.17 -16.72
CA GLN A 309 -1.52 -19.13 -17.70
C GLN A 309 -0.01 -18.99 -17.94
N ILE A 310 0.73 -18.48 -16.96
CA ILE A 310 2.17 -18.21 -17.06
C ILE A 310 2.94 -19.53 -17.09
N THR A 311 3.86 -19.68 -18.04
CA THR A 311 4.79 -20.82 -18.16
C THR A 311 6.24 -20.45 -17.87
N ASP A 312 6.66 -19.23 -18.23
CA ASP A 312 8.03 -18.73 -18.11
C ASP A 312 8.14 -17.68 -16.99
N LEU A 313 9.16 -17.83 -16.14
CA LEU A 313 9.49 -16.90 -15.05
C LEU A 313 10.72 -16.04 -15.35
N THR A 314 11.39 -16.23 -16.50
CA THR A 314 12.58 -15.45 -16.90
C THR A 314 12.38 -13.93 -16.84
N PRO A 315 11.21 -13.36 -17.22
CA PRO A 315 10.96 -11.92 -17.08
C PRO A 315 10.90 -11.37 -15.64
N MET A 316 10.93 -12.23 -14.61
CA MET A 316 11.09 -11.81 -13.21
C MET A 316 12.51 -11.35 -12.87
N LYS A 317 13.50 -11.58 -13.75
CA LYS A 317 14.91 -11.22 -13.49
C LYS A 317 15.07 -9.72 -13.16
N GLY A 318 15.68 -9.42 -12.02
CA GLY A 318 15.89 -8.05 -11.51
C GLY A 318 14.79 -7.54 -10.57
N LEU A 319 13.66 -8.25 -10.45
CA LEU A 319 12.64 -7.96 -9.45
C LEU A 319 13.19 -8.17 -8.03
N LYS A 320 12.77 -7.32 -7.08
CA LYS A 320 13.23 -7.35 -5.68
C LYS A 320 12.02 -7.53 -4.73
N PRO A 321 11.44 -8.74 -4.69
CA PRO A 321 10.19 -9.04 -3.97
C PRO A 321 10.39 -9.22 -2.46
N GLN A 322 9.79 -8.36 -1.64
CA GLN A 322 10.10 -8.25 -0.22
C GLN A 322 9.32 -9.22 0.70
N SER A 323 8.08 -9.58 0.38
CA SER A 323 7.26 -10.45 1.25
C SER A 323 6.57 -11.62 0.56
N PHE A 324 5.83 -11.38 -0.54
CA PHE A 324 4.93 -12.40 -1.10
C PHE A 324 5.02 -12.53 -2.62
N ILE A 325 5.14 -13.77 -3.10
CA ILE A 325 5.04 -14.16 -4.51
C ILE A 325 3.96 -15.23 -4.62
N PHE A 326 2.84 -14.91 -5.25
CA PHE A 326 1.75 -15.84 -5.50
C PHE A 326 1.72 -16.26 -6.97
N LEU A 327 2.12 -17.50 -7.25
CA LEU A 327 2.12 -18.10 -8.59
C LEU A 327 1.23 -19.35 -8.65
N ASP A 328 0.50 -19.67 -7.58
CA ASP A 328 -0.43 -20.80 -7.46
C ASP A 328 -1.44 -20.86 -8.62
N GLY A 329 -1.68 -22.02 -9.22
CA GLY A 329 -2.59 -22.19 -10.35
C GLY A 329 -2.10 -21.56 -11.65
N ASN A 330 -0.81 -21.73 -11.98
CA ASN A 330 -0.22 -21.39 -13.29
C ASN A 330 0.28 -22.66 -14.00
N LYS A 331 1.04 -22.49 -15.08
CA LYS A 331 1.58 -23.57 -15.94
C LYS A 331 3.12 -23.66 -15.85
N VAL A 332 3.71 -23.24 -14.72
CA VAL A 332 5.17 -23.18 -14.53
C VAL A 332 5.73 -24.58 -14.29
N THR A 333 6.65 -25.02 -15.15
CA THR A 333 7.42 -26.28 -14.99
C THR A 333 8.85 -26.05 -14.49
N ASP A 334 9.36 -24.82 -14.55
CA ASP A 334 10.75 -24.49 -14.29
C ASP A 334 10.87 -23.32 -13.30
N LEU A 335 11.49 -23.58 -12.15
CA LEU A 335 11.70 -22.60 -11.09
C LEU A 335 13.13 -22.02 -11.08
N SER A 336 14.00 -22.38 -12.04
CA SER A 336 15.37 -21.85 -12.08
C SER A 336 15.43 -20.32 -12.05
N PRO A 337 14.63 -19.56 -12.83
CA PRO A 337 14.65 -18.10 -12.76
C PRO A 337 14.34 -17.54 -11.36
N LEU A 338 13.50 -18.23 -10.58
CA LEU A 338 13.15 -17.84 -9.21
C LEU A 338 14.25 -18.24 -8.21
N VAL A 339 14.87 -19.40 -8.40
CA VAL A 339 16.05 -19.83 -7.61
C VAL A 339 17.21 -18.86 -7.80
N ASP A 340 17.49 -18.47 -9.06
CA ASP A 340 18.58 -17.57 -9.39
C ASP A 340 18.34 -16.16 -8.85
N LEU A 341 17.11 -15.63 -8.98
CA LEU A 341 16.71 -14.33 -8.41
C LEU A 341 16.94 -14.25 -6.89
N LEU A 342 16.61 -15.33 -6.17
CA LEU A 342 16.72 -15.39 -4.71
C LEU A 342 18.17 -15.70 -4.25
N LYS A 343 18.98 -16.36 -5.08
CA LYS A 343 20.44 -16.46 -4.90
C LYS A 343 21.13 -15.12 -5.14
N GLU A 344 20.68 -14.32 -6.09
CA GLU A 344 21.25 -12.99 -6.37
C GLU A 344 21.11 -12.06 -5.15
N ASP A 345 19.93 -12.01 -4.50
CA ASP A 345 19.75 -11.25 -3.26
C ASP A 345 20.59 -11.80 -2.10
N LEU A 346 20.59 -13.12 -1.88
CA LEU A 346 21.36 -13.74 -0.78
C LEU A 346 22.87 -13.58 -0.91
N ASN A 347 23.40 -13.49 -2.12
CA ASN A 347 24.83 -13.25 -2.36
C ASN A 347 25.17 -11.75 -2.42
N GLY A 348 24.18 -10.90 -2.73
CA GLY A 348 24.30 -9.45 -2.73
C GLY A 348 23.88 -8.81 -1.41
N GLU A 349 22.86 -7.95 -1.47
CA GLU A 349 22.46 -7.06 -0.38
C GLU A 349 21.56 -7.71 0.70
N LYS A 350 21.10 -8.96 0.51
CA LYS A 350 20.28 -9.73 1.46
C LYS A 350 19.04 -8.97 1.95
N ARG A 351 18.34 -8.31 1.02
CA ARG A 351 17.25 -7.38 1.31
C ARG A 351 15.94 -8.10 1.65
N PHE A 352 15.69 -9.30 1.14
CA PHE A 352 14.38 -9.95 1.23
C PHE A 352 14.39 -11.46 1.39
N ALA A 353 15.32 -12.19 0.78
CA ALA A 353 15.56 -13.58 1.15
C ALA A 353 16.25 -13.62 2.54
N PRO A 354 15.80 -14.43 3.52
CA PRO A 354 14.91 -15.59 3.43
C PRO A 354 13.41 -15.34 3.77
N TYR A 355 12.97 -14.09 3.90
CA TYR A 355 11.63 -13.76 4.40
C TYR A 355 10.51 -13.96 3.38
N VAL A 356 10.84 -14.00 2.09
CA VAL A 356 9.92 -14.24 0.97
C VAL A 356 9.11 -15.52 1.17
N GLN A 357 7.80 -15.41 0.92
CA GLN A 357 6.87 -16.53 0.85
C GLN A 357 6.44 -16.75 -0.60
N VAL A 358 6.56 -17.98 -1.09
CA VAL A 358 6.26 -18.34 -2.48
C VAL A 358 5.16 -19.40 -2.49
N TYR A 359 4.03 -19.10 -3.13
CA TYR A 359 2.89 -20.02 -3.26
C TYR A 359 2.90 -20.62 -4.66
N LEU A 360 2.94 -21.95 -4.76
CA LEU A 360 3.18 -22.68 -6.01
C LEU A 360 2.10 -23.70 -6.38
N LYS A 361 1.12 -23.96 -5.50
CA LYS A 361 0.10 -25.00 -5.62
C LYS A 361 -0.49 -25.12 -7.03
N GLY A 362 -0.62 -26.32 -7.55
CA GLY A 362 -1.31 -26.56 -8.83
C GLY A 362 -0.55 -26.12 -10.08
N ASN A 363 0.73 -25.76 -9.96
CA ASN A 363 1.64 -25.77 -11.11
C ASN A 363 2.17 -27.19 -11.38
N PRO A 364 2.54 -27.53 -12.63
CA PRO A 364 3.15 -28.82 -13.00
C PRO A 364 4.60 -28.96 -12.50
N LEU A 365 4.74 -29.19 -11.19
CA LEU A 365 6.01 -29.24 -10.45
C LEU A 365 6.33 -30.64 -9.88
N ASP A 366 5.81 -31.68 -10.53
CA ASP A 366 5.95 -33.09 -10.17
C ASP A 366 7.27 -33.73 -10.67
N SER A 367 7.93 -33.11 -11.65
CA SER A 367 9.24 -33.57 -12.15
C SER A 367 10.35 -33.48 -11.10
N ASP A 368 11.36 -34.35 -11.17
CA ASP A 368 12.47 -34.34 -10.21
C ASP A 368 13.33 -33.08 -10.30
N LYS A 369 13.39 -32.42 -11.48
CA LYS A 369 13.96 -31.08 -11.63
C LYS A 369 13.20 -30.06 -10.76
N ALA A 370 11.87 -30.03 -10.85
CA ALA A 370 11.05 -29.11 -10.06
C ALA A 370 11.15 -29.41 -8.55
N LYS A 371 11.14 -30.69 -8.14
CA LYS A 371 11.39 -31.10 -6.75
C LYS A 371 12.75 -30.62 -6.23
N ALA A 372 13.81 -30.77 -7.03
CA ALA A 372 15.16 -30.31 -6.68
C ALA A 372 15.23 -28.78 -6.55
N GLN A 373 14.56 -28.03 -7.43
CA GLN A 373 14.45 -26.57 -7.34
C GLN A 373 13.64 -26.12 -6.11
N ILE A 374 12.54 -26.80 -5.78
CA ILE A 374 11.77 -26.55 -4.53
C ILE A 374 12.62 -26.83 -3.29
N ALA A 375 13.44 -27.89 -3.31
CA ALA A 375 14.37 -28.18 -2.23
C ALA A 375 15.46 -27.09 -2.12
N GLU A 376 15.98 -26.59 -3.24
CA GLU A 376 16.93 -25.49 -3.27
C GLU A 376 16.34 -24.19 -2.69
N LEU A 377 15.13 -23.79 -3.10
CA LEU A 377 14.41 -22.66 -2.50
C LEU A 377 14.32 -22.79 -0.97
N LYS A 378 14.02 -23.98 -0.46
CA LYS A 378 13.95 -24.24 0.99
C LYS A 378 15.33 -24.14 1.68
N LYS A 379 16.43 -24.55 1.02
CA LYS A 379 17.81 -24.34 1.55
C LYS A 379 18.18 -22.86 1.62
N LEU A 380 17.68 -22.05 0.69
CA LEU A 380 17.79 -20.58 0.70
C LEU A 380 16.90 -19.91 1.77
N GLY A 381 16.27 -20.69 2.65
CA GLY A 381 15.38 -20.24 3.73
C GLY A 381 13.98 -19.81 3.27
N ILE A 382 13.69 -19.89 1.97
CA ILE A 382 12.47 -19.36 1.37
C ILE A 382 11.26 -20.19 1.82
N ARG A 383 10.19 -19.48 2.21
CA ARG A 383 8.96 -20.09 2.70
C ARG A 383 8.10 -20.53 1.53
N VAL A 384 8.45 -21.65 0.90
CA VAL A 384 7.59 -22.30 -0.10
C VAL A 384 6.32 -22.80 0.59
N LYS A 385 5.18 -22.30 0.15
CA LYS A 385 3.84 -22.55 0.68
C LYS A 385 3.00 -23.33 -0.33
N ASP A 386 2.10 -24.15 0.21
CA ASP A 386 1.05 -24.87 -0.50
C ASP A 386 1.56 -25.52 -1.80
N LEU A 387 2.03 -26.77 -1.67
CA LEU A 387 2.42 -27.63 -2.78
C LEU A 387 1.25 -28.55 -3.13
#